data_AF-A0A9P7KN86-F1
#
_entry.id   AF-A0A9P7KN86-F1
#
_cell.length_a   1.000
_cell.length_b   1.000
_cell.length_c   1.000
_cell.angle_alpha   90.00
_cell.angle_beta   90.00
_cell.angle_gamma   90.00
#
_symmetry.space_group_name_H-M   'P 1'
#
loop_
_entity.id
_entity.type
_entity.pdbx_description
1 polymer ?
#
loop_
_entity_poly.entity_id
_entity_poly.type
_entity_poly.pdbx_seq_one_letter_code
_entity_poly.pdbx_strand_id
1 'polypeptide(L)'
;MRPILQRSLRRAFLAAPRRSYHASVLPSLVSTSSPEFVAKTKAMDELVGDLEAKLAKARAGGSAKAAERMRSKGKKLPRERLGLLLDPHTPFLELSPLAAHEVYSEDIPGAGVITGIGRIAGRECVVVVNDATVKGGSYYPLTVKKHLRAQEVARENGLPCVYIGMELSQDLHFV
;
A
#
# COMPACT_ATOMS: atom_id res chain seq x y z
N MET A 1 13.71 25.78 79.56
CA MET A 1 13.74 24.39 79.05
C MET A 1 12.39 24.10 78.38
N ARG A 2 12.38 23.68 77.10
CA ARG A 2 11.17 23.31 76.33
C ARG A 2 10.73 21.87 76.65
N PRO A 3 9.44 21.52 76.41
CA PRO A 3 9.18 20.53 75.35
C PRO A 3 8.04 20.98 74.41
N ILE A 4 8.32 21.12 73.12
CA ILE A 4 8.07 20.13 72.03
C ILE A 4 6.59 20.05 71.66
N LEU A 5 6.21 20.95 70.76
CA LEU A 5 4.95 20.97 70.01
C LEU A 5 4.87 19.72 69.12
N GLN A 6 3.84 18.89 69.30
CA GLN A 6 3.50 17.81 68.38
C GLN A 6 3.19 18.41 66.99
N ARG A 7 4.10 18.23 66.03
CA ARG A 7 3.80 18.47 64.61
C ARG A 7 3.20 17.18 64.05
N SER A 8 1.87 17.12 63.96
CA SER A 8 1.19 16.09 63.19
C SER A 8 1.55 16.26 61.71
N LEU A 9 2.43 15.41 61.19
CA LEU A 9 2.66 15.30 59.76
C LEU A 9 1.47 14.57 59.12
N ARG A 10 0.41 15.31 58.80
CA ARG A 10 -0.58 14.84 57.85
C ARG A 10 0.08 14.85 56.47
N ARG A 11 0.59 13.69 56.06
CA ARG A 11 1.05 13.43 54.69
C ARG A 11 -0.18 13.57 53.78
N ALA A 12 -0.31 14.71 53.12
CA ALA A 12 -1.26 14.87 52.03
C ALA A 12 -0.80 13.95 50.89
N PHE A 13 -1.43 12.77 50.80
CA PHE A 13 -1.41 12.01 49.55
C PHE A 13 -2.15 12.88 48.53
N LEU A 14 -1.40 13.62 47.70
CA LEU A 14 -1.94 14.20 46.49
C LEU A 14 -2.34 13.03 45.60
N ALA A 15 -3.62 12.66 45.65
CA ALA A 15 -4.19 11.71 44.71
C ALA A 15 -4.01 12.32 43.32
N ALA A 16 -3.05 11.78 42.56
CA ALA A 16 -2.94 12.11 41.14
C ALA A 16 -4.32 11.87 40.51
N PRO A 17 -4.81 12.79 39.65
CA PRO A 17 -6.11 12.63 39.04
C PRO A 17 -6.11 11.31 38.27
N ARG A 18 -6.87 10.33 38.77
CA ARG A 18 -7.15 9.10 38.03
C ARG A 18 -7.94 9.55 36.83
N ARG A 19 -7.31 9.60 35.64
CA ARG A 19 -8.05 9.71 34.38
C ARG A 19 -9.03 8.54 34.33
N SER A 20 -10.28 8.81 34.65
CA SER A 20 -11.35 7.83 34.55
C SER A 20 -11.79 7.81 33.10
N TYR A 21 -11.29 6.82 32.37
CA TYR A 21 -11.85 6.49 31.07
C TYR A 21 -13.12 5.68 31.27
N HIS A 22 -14.07 5.79 30.34
CA HIS A 22 -15.22 4.90 30.31
C HIS A 22 -14.75 3.45 30.10
N ALA A 23 -15.43 2.46 30.67
CA ALA A 23 -14.98 1.06 30.64
C ALA A 23 -14.83 0.47 29.23
N SER A 24 -15.51 1.05 28.23
CA SER A 24 -15.41 0.68 26.81
C SER A 24 -14.28 1.38 26.05
N VAL A 25 -13.58 2.34 26.67
CA VAL A 25 -12.49 3.08 26.03
C VAL A 25 -11.17 2.44 26.42
N LEU A 26 -10.39 2.04 25.43
CA LEU A 26 -9.00 1.61 25.63
C LEU A 26 -8.12 2.86 25.79
N PRO A 27 -7.61 3.17 27.00
CA PRO A 27 -6.74 4.32 27.16
C PRO A 27 -5.38 4.07 26.52
N SER A 28 -4.88 5.05 25.77
CA SER A 28 -3.47 5.02 25.38
C SER A 28 -2.61 5.26 26.61
N LEU A 29 -1.81 4.25 26.96
CA LEU A 29 -0.80 4.33 28.01
C LEU A 29 0.56 4.84 27.47
N VAL A 30 0.64 5.09 26.17
CA VAL A 30 1.87 5.50 25.48
C VAL A 30 2.03 7.02 25.55
N SER A 31 3.20 7.46 25.99
CA SER A 31 3.58 8.87 25.96
C SER A 31 4.34 9.20 24.68
N THR A 32 3.75 10.04 23.83
CA THR A 32 4.32 10.43 22.53
C THR A 32 5.53 11.36 22.65
N SER A 33 5.74 11.98 23.80
CA SER A 33 6.91 12.82 24.08
C SER A 33 8.07 12.07 24.73
N SER A 34 7.90 10.78 25.02
CA SER A 34 8.95 9.98 25.65
C SER A 34 10.12 9.75 24.69
N PRO A 35 11.37 9.74 25.17
CA PRO A 35 12.54 9.47 24.32
C PRO A 35 12.43 8.13 23.57
N GLU A 36 11.84 7.11 24.21
CA GLU A 36 11.60 5.80 23.61
C GLU A 36 10.63 5.88 22.42
N PHE A 37 9.50 6.59 22.58
CA PHE A 37 8.53 6.77 21.49
C PHE A 37 9.16 7.50 20.30
N VAL A 38 9.94 8.55 20.57
CA VAL A 38 10.63 9.32 19.51
C VAL A 38 11.64 8.44 18.77
N ALA A 39 12.43 7.64 19.49
CA ALA A 39 13.38 6.71 18.88
C ALA A 39 12.68 5.65 18.01
N LYS A 40 11.56 5.08 18.49
CA LYS A 40 10.76 4.10 17.75
C LYS A 40 10.10 4.71 16.51
N THR A 41 9.59 5.94 16.63
CA THR A 41 9.00 6.68 15.52
C THR A 41 10.04 6.88 14.43
N LYS A 42 11.23 7.38 14.78
CA LYS A 42 12.33 7.56 13.82
C LYS A 42 12.71 6.27 13.10
N ALA A 43 12.85 5.15 13.83
CA ALA A 43 13.18 3.86 13.24
C ALA A 43 12.08 3.35 12.29
N MET A 44 10.81 3.58 12.62
CA MET A 44 9.69 3.24 11.74
C MET A 44 9.66 4.12 10.49
N ASP A 45 9.90 5.42 10.64
CA ASP A 45 9.94 6.37 9.52
C ASP A 45 11.03 5.99 8.49
N GLU A 46 12.19 5.51 8.97
CA GLU A 46 13.26 5.00 8.10
C GLU A 46 12.81 3.77 7.28
N LEU A 47 12.09 2.82 7.89
CA LEU A 47 11.56 1.64 7.20
C LEU A 47 10.44 2.01 6.21
N VAL A 48 9.57 2.94 6.57
CA VAL A 48 8.52 3.45 5.68
C VAL A 48 9.14 4.16 4.48
N GLY A 49 10.17 4.99 4.69
CA GLY A 49 10.89 5.65 3.61
C GLY A 49 11.53 4.68 2.62
N ASP A 50 12.17 3.61 3.11
CA ASP A 50 12.70 2.54 2.25
C ASP A 50 11.60 1.81 1.46
N LEU A 51 10.49 1.48 2.13
CA LEU A 51 9.33 0.86 1.49
C LEU A 51 8.76 1.76 0.37
N GLU A 52 8.57 3.05 0.64
CA GLU A 52 8.06 4.02 -0.33
C GLU A 52 9.00 4.18 -1.53
N ALA A 53 10.32 4.20 -1.32
CA ALA A 53 11.30 4.24 -2.39
C ALA A 53 11.23 3.00 -3.29
N LYS A 54 11.12 1.81 -2.69
CA LYS A 54 10.95 0.54 -3.43
C LYS A 54 9.64 0.51 -4.20
N LEU A 55 8.54 0.98 -3.60
CA LEU A 55 7.24 1.11 -4.26
C LEU A 55 7.31 2.10 -5.42
N ALA A 56 7.98 3.24 -5.27
CA ALA A 56 8.17 4.22 -6.34
C ALA A 56 8.94 3.61 -7.52
N LYS A 57 10.04 2.89 -7.25
CA LYS A 57 10.79 2.15 -8.28
C LYS A 57 9.89 1.13 -8.99
N ALA A 58 9.11 0.35 -8.25
CA ALA A 58 8.21 -0.64 -8.83
C ALA A 58 7.09 0.00 -9.68
N ARG A 59 6.57 1.16 -9.24
CA ARG A 59 5.51 1.90 -9.94
C ARG A 59 5.97 2.52 -11.26
N ALA A 60 7.27 2.81 -11.41
CA ALA A 60 7.84 3.33 -12.64
C ALA A 60 7.75 2.33 -13.81
N GLY A 61 7.56 1.03 -13.52
CA GLY A 61 7.47 -0.02 -14.53
C GLY A 61 8.84 -0.34 -15.14
N GLY A 62 8.87 -0.64 -16.44
CA GLY A 62 10.10 -0.93 -17.17
C GLY A 62 10.98 0.30 -17.40
N SER A 63 11.85 0.24 -18.42
CA SER A 63 12.75 1.35 -18.72
C SER A 63 12.00 2.56 -19.30
N ALA A 64 12.52 3.77 -19.04
CA ALA A 64 11.96 5.01 -19.62
C ALA A 64 11.87 4.94 -21.16
N LYS A 65 12.86 4.32 -21.82
CA LYS A 65 12.86 4.07 -23.26
C LYS A 65 11.71 3.15 -23.71
N ALA A 66 11.36 2.14 -22.91
CA ALA A 66 10.22 1.27 -23.20
C ALA A 66 8.88 2.00 -23.05
N ALA A 67 8.76 2.86 -22.03
CA ALA A 67 7.59 3.72 -21.84
C ALA A 67 7.43 4.73 -22.98
N GLU A 68 8.51 5.39 -23.40
CA GLU A 68 8.52 6.33 -24.52
C GLU A 68 8.17 5.64 -25.85
N ARG A 69 8.76 4.48 -26.13
CA ARG A 69 8.40 3.67 -27.31
C ARG A 69 6.93 3.25 -27.33
N MET A 70 6.32 3.04 -26.16
CA MET A 70 4.89 2.73 -26.06
C MET A 70 4.06 3.97 -26.39
N ARG A 71 4.40 5.11 -25.81
CA ARG A 71 3.73 6.40 -26.07
C ARG A 71 3.88 6.87 -27.52
N SER A 72 5.03 6.65 -28.14
CA SER A 72 5.28 7.00 -29.56
C SER A 72 4.38 6.23 -30.53
N LYS A 73 3.81 5.09 -30.09
CA LYS A 73 2.81 4.30 -30.81
C LYS A 73 1.37 4.69 -30.47
N GLY A 74 1.17 5.79 -29.74
CA GLY A 74 -0.15 6.24 -29.27
C GLY A 74 -0.75 5.36 -28.17
N LYS A 75 0.00 4.41 -27.60
CA LYS A 75 -0.48 3.52 -26.54
C LYS A 75 -0.28 4.18 -25.17
N LYS A 76 -1.29 4.07 -24.31
CA LYS A 76 -1.24 4.53 -22.91
C LYS A 76 -0.45 3.57 -22.04
N LEU A 77 0.28 4.09 -21.06
CA LEU A 77 0.96 3.26 -20.08
C LEU A 77 -0.03 2.43 -19.26
N PRO A 78 0.39 1.28 -18.70
CA PRO A 78 -0.48 0.44 -17.89
C PRO A 78 -1.19 1.18 -16.75
N ARG A 79 -0.47 2.03 -15.99
CA ARG A 79 -1.07 2.83 -14.91
C ARG A 79 -1.99 3.94 -15.40
N GLU A 80 -1.73 4.50 -16.58
CA GLU A 80 -2.65 5.45 -17.23
C GLU A 80 -3.95 4.76 -17.65
N ARG A 81 -3.86 3.53 -18.19
CA ARG A 81 -5.03 2.69 -18.53
C ARG A 81 -5.84 2.33 -17.29
N LEU A 82 -5.17 1.95 -16.21
CA LEU A 82 -5.81 1.70 -14.92
C LEU A 82 -6.56 2.95 -14.43
N GLY A 83 -5.91 4.12 -14.45
CA GLY A 83 -6.53 5.37 -14.00
C GLY A 83 -7.75 5.79 -14.82
N LEU A 84 -7.83 5.44 -16.11
CA LEU A 84 -9.00 5.69 -16.95
C LEU A 84 -10.14 4.68 -16.73
N LEU A 85 -9.81 3.46 -16.29
CA LEU A 85 -10.80 2.43 -16.02
C LEU A 85 -11.52 2.66 -14.68
N LEU A 86 -10.79 3.16 -13.70
CA LEU A 86 -11.31 3.38 -12.34
C LEU A 86 -12.25 4.59 -12.28
N ASP A 87 -13.26 4.48 -11.43
CA ASP A 87 -14.15 5.59 -11.13
C ASP A 87 -13.36 6.76 -10.50
N PRO A 88 -13.57 8.01 -10.94
CA PRO A 88 -12.88 9.17 -10.38
C PRO A 88 -13.04 9.27 -8.85
N HIS A 89 -11.96 9.68 -8.17
CA HIS A 89 -11.92 9.86 -6.71
C HIS A 89 -12.18 8.59 -5.88
N THR A 90 -12.07 7.40 -6.47
CA THR A 90 -12.16 6.14 -5.74
C THR A 90 -10.77 5.58 -5.42
N PRO A 91 -10.62 4.88 -4.28
CA PRO A 91 -9.33 4.28 -3.93
C PRO A 91 -9.01 3.08 -4.82
N PHE A 92 -7.72 2.81 -4.98
CA PHE A 92 -7.21 1.58 -5.58
C PHE A 92 -6.28 0.89 -4.59
N LEU A 93 -6.63 -0.33 -4.17
CA LEU A 93 -5.81 -1.17 -3.31
C LEU A 93 -4.92 -2.06 -4.17
N GLU A 94 -3.67 -1.66 -4.38
CA GLU A 94 -2.70 -2.43 -5.16
C GLU A 94 -2.22 -3.67 -4.39
N LEU A 95 -2.27 -4.84 -5.04
CA LEU A 95 -1.86 -6.13 -4.50
C LEU A 95 -0.43 -6.47 -4.96
N SER A 96 0.41 -6.83 -4.01
CA SER A 96 1.79 -7.30 -4.24
C SER A 96 2.63 -6.42 -5.19
N PRO A 97 2.74 -5.10 -4.95
CA PRO A 97 3.49 -4.18 -5.82
C PRO A 97 4.99 -4.51 -5.91
N LEU A 98 5.57 -5.14 -4.87
CA LEU A 98 6.97 -5.57 -4.83
C LEU A 98 7.20 -7.02 -5.27
N ALA A 99 6.23 -7.66 -5.92
CA ALA A 99 6.44 -9.00 -6.47
C ALA A 99 7.64 -9.00 -7.44
N ALA A 100 8.45 -10.06 -7.36
CA ALA A 100 9.70 -10.25 -8.11
C ALA A 100 10.84 -9.26 -7.80
N HIS A 101 10.74 -8.45 -6.73
CA HIS A 101 11.84 -7.63 -6.25
C HIS A 101 13.03 -8.52 -5.83
N GLU A 102 14.19 -8.34 -6.48
CA GLU A 102 15.44 -9.07 -6.21
C GLU A 102 15.35 -10.61 -6.34
N VAL A 103 14.37 -11.12 -7.10
CA VAL A 103 14.19 -12.57 -7.32
C VAL A 103 14.93 -13.06 -8.56
N TYR A 104 14.94 -12.26 -9.62
CA TYR A 104 15.57 -12.61 -10.90
C TYR A 104 16.87 -11.81 -11.07
N SER A 105 17.75 -12.27 -11.96
CA SER A 105 19.00 -11.56 -12.31
C SER A 105 18.75 -10.19 -12.96
N GLU A 106 17.54 -10.00 -13.48
CA GLU A 106 17.07 -8.78 -14.10
C GLU A 106 15.90 -8.18 -13.32
N ASP A 107 15.78 -6.86 -13.33
CA ASP A 107 14.67 -6.16 -12.68
C ASP A 107 13.35 -6.47 -13.41
N ILE A 108 12.41 -7.10 -12.69
CA ILE A 108 11.01 -7.34 -13.11
C ILE A 108 10.05 -6.61 -12.15
N PRO A 109 9.89 -5.27 -12.25
CA PRO A 109 9.03 -4.49 -11.39
C PRO A 109 7.61 -5.03 -11.30
N GLY A 110 7.12 -5.27 -10.08
CA GLY A 110 5.77 -5.78 -9.81
C GLY A 110 5.45 -7.11 -10.49
N ALA A 111 6.46 -7.91 -10.86
CA ALA A 111 6.32 -9.11 -11.68
C ALA A 111 5.68 -8.85 -13.07
N GLY A 112 5.83 -7.64 -13.62
CA GLY A 112 5.32 -7.28 -14.96
C GLY A 112 3.79 -7.18 -15.06
N VAL A 113 3.09 -7.16 -13.91
CA VAL A 113 1.63 -7.06 -13.86
C VAL A 113 1.20 -6.22 -12.66
N ILE A 114 0.24 -5.34 -12.88
CA ILE A 114 -0.40 -4.55 -11.84
C ILE A 114 -1.71 -5.25 -11.48
N THR A 115 -1.88 -5.58 -10.21
CA THR A 115 -3.09 -6.22 -9.71
C THR A 115 -3.65 -5.40 -8.55
N GLY A 116 -4.96 -5.30 -8.42
CA GLY A 116 -5.54 -4.60 -7.28
C GLY A 116 -7.06 -4.60 -7.28
N ILE A 117 -7.63 -4.02 -6.23
CA ILE A 117 -9.08 -3.82 -6.09
C ILE A 117 -9.39 -2.34 -6.29
N GLY A 118 -10.33 -2.03 -7.16
CA GLY A 118 -10.80 -0.68 -7.40
C GLY A 118 -12.25 -0.65 -7.82
N ARG A 119 -12.84 0.55 -7.90
CA ARG A 119 -14.24 0.72 -8.30
C ARG A 119 -14.35 1.01 -9.80
N ILE A 120 -15.25 0.29 -10.47
CA ILE A 120 -15.58 0.46 -11.89
C ILE A 120 -17.10 0.49 -11.99
N ALA A 121 -17.66 1.61 -12.50
CA ALA A 121 -19.09 1.82 -12.64
C ALA A 121 -19.87 1.52 -11.34
N GLY A 122 -19.35 1.99 -10.20
CA GLY A 122 -19.96 1.81 -8.90
C GLY A 122 -19.67 0.46 -8.21
N ARG A 123 -19.02 -0.50 -8.88
CA ARG A 123 -18.78 -1.86 -8.35
C ARG A 123 -17.31 -2.10 -8.05
N GLU A 124 -17.02 -2.78 -6.95
CA GLU A 124 -15.66 -3.20 -6.61
C GLU A 124 -15.25 -4.38 -7.48
N CYS A 125 -14.12 -4.25 -8.17
CA CYS A 125 -13.60 -5.22 -9.11
C CYS A 125 -12.12 -5.49 -8.81
N VAL A 126 -11.70 -6.74 -8.99
CA VAL A 126 -10.28 -7.07 -9.11
C VAL A 126 -9.84 -6.73 -10.52
N VAL A 127 -8.80 -5.91 -10.64
CA VAL A 127 -8.22 -5.50 -11.91
C VAL A 127 -6.83 -6.11 -12.07
N VAL A 128 -6.55 -6.63 -13.26
CA VAL A 128 -5.25 -7.18 -13.64
C VAL A 128 -4.80 -6.49 -14.93
N VAL A 129 -3.69 -5.76 -14.88
CA VAL A 129 -3.15 -4.98 -16.01
C VAL A 129 -1.73 -5.42 -16.32
N ASN A 130 -1.51 -5.92 -17.54
CA ASN A 130 -0.17 -6.31 -17.98
C ASN A 130 0.70 -5.10 -18.31
N ASP A 131 1.92 -5.08 -17.77
CA ASP A 131 2.91 -4.06 -18.04
C ASP A 131 3.84 -4.46 -19.19
N ALA A 132 3.47 -4.06 -20.41
CA ALA A 132 4.28 -4.32 -21.60
C ALA A 132 5.61 -3.52 -21.63
N THR A 133 5.86 -2.59 -20.71
CA THR A 133 7.17 -1.92 -20.57
C THR A 133 8.18 -2.84 -19.87
N VAL A 134 7.72 -3.79 -19.05
CA VAL A 134 8.58 -4.75 -18.33
C VAL A 134 8.80 -5.97 -19.22
N LYS A 135 10.00 -6.09 -19.81
CA LYS A 135 10.41 -7.23 -20.66
C LYS A 135 9.39 -7.59 -21.76
N GLY A 136 8.72 -6.57 -22.30
CA GLY A 136 7.72 -6.74 -23.36
C GLY A 136 6.41 -7.36 -22.90
N GLY A 137 6.15 -7.48 -21.59
CA GLY A 137 4.94 -8.09 -21.03
C GLY A 137 5.02 -9.61 -20.91
N SER A 138 6.22 -10.19 -21.02
CA SER A 138 6.45 -11.63 -20.83
C SER A 138 6.07 -12.09 -19.42
N TYR A 139 5.48 -13.28 -19.32
CA TYR A 139 5.12 -13.88 -18.04
C TYR A 139 6.31 -14.61 -17.43
N TYR A 140 6.74 -14.15 -16.25
CA TYR A 140 7.68 -14.86 -15.39
C TYR A 140 6.90 -15.77 -14.42
N PRO A 141 7.56 -16.74 -13.76
CA PRO A 141 6.90 -17.60 -12.77
C PRO A 141 6.11 -16.81 -11.70
N LEU A 142 6.67 -15.69 -11.22
CA LEU A 142 5.99 -14.82 -10.26
C LEU A 142 4.87 -13.98 -10.87
N THR A 143 4.88 -13.72 -12.19
CA THR A 143 3.74 -13.11 -12.89
C THR A 143 2.52 -14.02 -12.81
N VAL A 144 2.71 -15.31 -13.11
CA VAL A 144 1.64 -16.32 -13.02
C VAL A 144 1.13 -16.43 -11.58
N LYS A 145 2.03 -16.57 -10.60
CA LYS A 145 1.65 -16.67 -9.18
C LYS A 145 0.87 -15.44 -8.70
N LYS A 146 1.32 -14.23 -9.08
CA LYS A 146 0.64 -12.97 -8.74
C LYS A 146 -0.75 -12.88 -9.37
N HIS A 147 -0.88 -13.30 -10.63
CA HIS A 147 -2.15 -13.31 -11.35
C HIS A 147 -3.16 -14.28 -10.70
N LEU A 148 -2.74 -15.51 -10.42
CA LEU A 148 -3.57 -16.51 -9.73
C LEU A 148 -3.96 -16.05 -8.33
N ARG A 149 -3.07 -15.39 -7.60
CA ARG A 149 -3.41 -14.83 -6.29
C ARG A 149 -4.48 -13.74 -6.39
N ALA A 150 -4.45 -12.90 -7.42
CA ALA A 150 -5.50 -11.90 -7.64
C ALA A 150 -6.86 -12.57 -7.94
N GLN A 151 -6.87 -13.63 -8.74
CA GLN A 151 -8.08 -14.44 -9.00
C GLN A 151 -8.62 -15.10 -7.74
N GLU A 152 -7.74 -15.60 -6.87
CA GLU A 152 -8.12 -16.19 -5.60
C GLU A 152 -8.80 -15.15 -4.70
N VAL A 153 -8.22 -13.94 -4.58
CA VAL A 153 -8.84 -12.82 -3.87
C VAL A 153 -10.22 -12.49 -4.46
N ALA A 154 -10.34 -12.44 -5.78
CA ALA A 154 -11.62 -12.18 -6.44
C ALA A 154 -12.67 -13.24 -6.09
N ARG A 155 -12.30 -14.52 -6.18
CA ARG A 155 -13.15 -15.67 -5.88
C ARG A 155 -13.61 -15.69 -4.44
N GLU A 156 -12.71 -15.45 -3.49
CA GLU A 156 -13.00 -15.45 -2.05
C GLU A 156 -13.94 -14.33 -1.63
N ASN A 157 -13.93 -13.21 -2.35
CA ASN A 157 -14.73 -12.02 -2.04
C ASN A 157 -15.91 -11.80 -2.99
N GLY A 158 -16.14 -12.69 -3.96
CA GLY A 158 -17.21 -12.55 -4.96
C GLY A 158 -17.07 -11.32 -5.86
N LEU A 159 -15.83 -10.88 -6.11
CA LEU A 159 -15.54 -9.68 -6.91
C LEU A 159 -15.42 -10.03 -8.41
N PRO A 160 -16.00 -9.24 -9.32
CA PRO A 160 -15.73 -9.36 -10.75
C PRO A 160 -14.25 -9.14 -11.07
N CYS A 161 -13.73 -9.86 -12.08
CA CYS A 161 -12.37 -9.69 -12.58
C CYS A 161 -12.36 -8.92 -13.90
N VAL A 162 -11.51 -7.90 -14.01
CA VAL A 162 -11.27 -7.15 -15.25
C VAL A 162 -9.82 -7.29 -15.68
N TYR A 163 -9.60 -7.82 -16.88
CA TYR A 163 -8.28 -8.07 -17.45
C TYR A 163 -7.96 -7.06 -18.55
N ILE A 164 -6.87 -6.32 -18.37
CA ILE A 164 -6.37 -5.37 -19.37
C ILE A 164 -5.10 -5.93 -20.01
N GLY A 165 -5.25 -6.44 -21.23
CA GLY A 165 -4.15 -6.95 -22.05
C GLY A 165 -3.22 -5.85 -22.59
N MET A 166 -2.32 -6.22 -23.51
CA MET A 166 -1.31 -5.30 -24.08
C MET A 166 -1.84 -4.42 -25.22
N GLU A 167 -3.03 -4.72 -25.74
CA GLU A 167 -3.58 -4.15 -26.95
C GLU A 167 -4.98 -3.62 -26.67
N LEU A 168 -5.04 -2.44 -26.06
CA LEU A 168 -6.19 -1.58 -26.27
C LEU A 168 -5.73 -0.57 -27.32
N SER A 169 -6.19 -0.76 -28.57
CA SER A 169 -6.45 0.39 -29.45
C SER A 169 -7.45 1.32 -28.74
N GLN A 170 -7.63 2.54 -29.22
CA GLN A 170 -8.45 3.55 -28.53
C GLN A 170 -9.93 3.16 -28.35
N ASP A 171 -10.34 1.98 -28.82
CA ASP A 171 -11.69 1.43 -28.74
C ASP A 171 -11.79 0.41 -27.60
N LEU A 172 -12.42 0.82 -26.51
CA LEU A 172 -12.77 -0.05 -25.38
C LEU A 172 -13.91 -1.00 -25.78
N HIS A 173 -13.56 -2.20 -26.26
CA HIS A 173 -14.48 -3.33 -26.26
C HIS A 173 -14.28 -4.14 -24.98
N PHE A 174 -15.20 -3.96 -24.03
CA PHE A 174 -15.34 -4.86 -22.88
C PHE A 174 -15.91 -6.19 -23.38
N VAL A 175 -15.18 -7.28 -23.18
CA VAL A 175 -15.71 -8.66 -23.26
C VAL A 175 -15.94 -9.14 -21.85
#